data_AF-A0A3N9PSB6-F1
#
_entry.id   AF-A0A3N9PSB6-F1
#
_cell.length_a   1.000
_cell.length_b   1.000
_cell.length_c   1.000
_cell.angle_alpha   90.00
_cell.angle_beta   90.00
_cell.angle_gamma   90.00
#
_symmetry.space_group_name_H-M   'P 1'
#
loop_
_entity.id
_entity.type
_entity.pdbx_description
1 polymer ?
#
loop_
_entity_poly.entity_id
_entity_poly.type
_entity_poly.pdbx_seq_one_letter_code
_entity_poly.pdbx_strand_id
1 'polypeptide(L)'
;MEEKNHPFWRKILNLRTIGILFLVLVGFMFFVLLMDYVIMPWYTKHGQSMELPDVTDKPVDEGITILEEGGFEPVIQDSVYDEQFAPGKIIQQNPLPYSMVKEGRRVYIIVSIGEKPRYMPQLIGLTPQDAEFRLKEQGLTLNQVFYEFSDFYPRGVVINQSLPAAEEVERNQKVNITVSLGQAPTSQEIPNLVGKSLETAEKELESLGVPVGRIRYSYRPKLVPGTILHQSVAAGKSAVQTNSIDLIVSTDEPPPEENREDSLMENMENENEPE
;
A
#
# COMPACT_ATOMS: atom_id res chain seq x y z
N MET A 1 27.89 -55.69 88.57
CA MET A 1 27.37 -55.28 87.25
C MET A 1 28.57 -54.85 86.44
N GLU A 2 28.90 -55.65 85.43
CA GLU A 2 30.21 -55.73 84.78
C GLU A 2 30.27 -54.72 83.62
N GLU A 3 31.19 -53.77 83.72
CA GLU A 3 31.40 -52.68 82.76
C GLU A 3 32.42 -53.15 81.69
N LYS A 4 31.95 -53.50 80.49
CA LYS A 4 32.81 -53.88 79.35
C LYS A 4 33.07 -52.68 78.44
N ASN A 5 34.10 -51.92 78.76
CA ASN A 5 34.72 -50.96 77.83
C ASN A 5 35.75 -51.70 76.95
N HIS A 6 35.40 -51.90 75.68
CA HIS A 6 36.31 -52.42 74.64
C HIS A 6 37.16 -51.28 74.04
N PRO A 7 38.50 -51.27 74.17
CA PRO A 7 39.33 -50.36 73.40
C PRO A 7 39.72 -51.04 72.07
N PHE A 8 38.88 -50.87 71.04
CA PHE A 8 39.12 -51.40 69.68
C PHE A 8 40.28 -50.70 68.92
N TRP A 9 40.92 -49.69 69.53
CA TRP A 9 41.83 -48.76 68.84
C TRP A 9 43.33 -49.10 68.87
N ARG A 10 43.74 -50.27 69.36
CA ARG A 10 45.17 -50.64 69.45
C ARG A 10 45.58 -51.85 68.60
N LYS A 11 45.11 -51.91 67.35
CA LYS A 11 45.82 -52.69 66.31
C LYS A 11 46.87 -51.80 65.64
N ILE A 12 48.07 -51.91 66.19
CA ILE A 12 49.38 -51.46 65.71
C ILE A 12 49.42 -51.21 64.20
N LEU A 13 49.43 -49.93 63.79
CA LEU A 13 50.02 -49.55 62.52
C LEU A 13 51.52 -49.86 62.61
N ASN A 14 51.98 -50.85 61.85
CA ASN A 14 53.41 -51.09 61.72
C ASN A 14 54.08 -49.86 61.10
N LEU A 15 55.25 -49.46 61.59
CA LEU A 15 55.98 -48.28 61.08
C LEU A 15 56.21 -48.37 59.55
N ARG A 16 56.30 -49.60 59.03
CA ARG A 16 56.41 -49.91 57.58
C ARG A 16 55.11 -49.64 56.81
N THR A 17 53.95 -49.94 57.38
CA THR A 17 52.65 -49.66 56.74
C THR A 17 52.31 -48.17 56.77
N ILE A 18 52.73 -47.44 57.81
CA ILE A 18 52.65 -45.96 57.85
C ILE A 18 53.55 -45.37 56.75
N GLY A 19 54.77 -45.88 56.60
CA GLY A 19 55.70 -45.43 55.55
C GLY A 19 55.16 -45.68 54.14
N ILE A 20 54.52 -46.83 53.89
CA ILE A 20 53.90 -47.13 52.59
C ILE A 20 52.68 -46.24 52.35
N LEU A 21 51.81 -46.03 53.34
CA LEU A 21 50.67 -45.11 53.23
C LEU A 21 51.13 -43.67 52.96
N PHE A 22 52.20 -43.22 53.61
CA PHE A 22 52.79 -41.90 53.37
C PHE A 22 53.36 -41.79 51.95
N LEU A 23 54.08 -42.80 51.45
CA LEU A 23 54.58 -42.81 50.07
C LEU A 23 53.46 -42.83 49.03
N VAL A 24 52.39 -43.59 49.27
CA VAL A 24 51.20 -43.60 48.40
C VAL A 24 50.52 -42.23 48.42
N LEU A 25 50.44 -41.58 49.59
CA LEU A 25 49.85 -40.25 49.72
C LEU A 25 50.70 -39.18 49.03
N VAL A 26 52.03 -39.25 49.16
CA VAL A 26 52.98 -38.38 48.44
C VAL A 26 52.91 -38.62 46.93
N GLY A 27 52.85 -39.89 46.50
CA GLY A 27 52.69 -40.25 45.09
C GLY A 27 51.35 -39.80 44.51
N PHE A 28 50.26 -39.91 45.28
CA PHE A 28 48.96 -39.39 44.90
C PHE A 28 48.96 -37.87 44.83
N MET A 29 49.57 -37.19 45.80
CA MET A 29 49.70 -35.73 45.79
C MET A 29 50.56 -35.25 44.61
N PHE A 30 51.66 -35.95 44.32
CA PHE A 30 52.48 -35.69 43.14
C PHE A 30 51.71 -35.95 41.85
N PHE A 31 50.92 -37.03 41.78
CA PHE A 31 50.06 -37.31 40.64
C PHE A 31 49.01 -36.22 40.44
N VAL A 32 48.35 -35.75 41.50
CA VAL A 32 47.40 -34.63 41.45
C VAL A 32 48.09 -33.36 40.97
N LEU A 33 49.27 -33.02 41.51
CA LEU A 33 50.04 -31.85 41.07
C LEU A 33 50.52 -31.98 39.62
N LEU A 34 50.92 -33.18 39.18
CA LEU A 34 51.33 -33.45 37.81
C LEU A 34 50.13 -33.40 36.84
N MET A 35 48.98 -33.90 37.27
CA MET A 35 47.71 -33.77 36.55
C MET A 35 47.38 -32.29 36.36
N ASP A 36 47.38 -31.51 37.45
CA ASP A 36 46.96 -30.11 37.45
C ASP A 36 47.96 -29.19 36.72
N TYR A 37 49.26 -29.46 36.81
CA TYR A 37 50.29 -28.57 36.27
C TYR A 37 50.80 -28.96 34.87
N VAL A 38 50.66 -30.22 34.46
CA VAL A 38 51.19 -30.71 33.17
C VAL A 38 50.09 -31.22 32.26
N ILE A 39 49.19 -32.07 32.77
CA ILE A 39 48.21 -32.75 31.92
C ILE A 39 47.00 -31.83 31.63
N MET A 40 46.50 -31.13 32.66
CA MET A 40 45.39 -30.20 32.53
C MET A 40 45.70 -29.06 31.55
N PRO A 41 46.85 -28.34 31.62
CA PRO A 41 47.14 -27.25 30.70
C PRO A 41 47.31 -27.71 29.24
N TRP A 42 47.84 -28.92 29.04
CA TRP A 42 47.99 -29.51 27.72
C TRP A 42 46.64 -29.94 27.11
N TYR A 43 45.71 -30.41 27.94
CA TYR A 43 44.37 -30.82 27.50
C TYR A 43 43.42 -29.63 27.28
N THR A 44 43.50 -28.56 28.09
CA THR A 44 42.57 -27.43 28.04
C THR A 44 43.01 -26.27 27.13
N LYS A 45 44.22 -26.32 26.54
CA LYS A 45 44.83 -25.23 25.75
C LYS A 45 44.66 -23.86 26.44
N HIS A 46 45.09 -23.74 27.69
CA HIS A 46 45.02 -22.45 28.41
C HIS A 46 45.82 -21.37 27.65
N GLY A 47 45.16 -20.27 27.26
CA GLY A 47 45.82 -19.01 26.90
C GLY A 47 45.81 -18.59 25.42
N GLN A 48 45.30 -19.41 24.50
CA GLN A 48 45.15 -19.00 23.08
C GLN A 48 43.75 -18.47 22.84
N SER A 49 43.46 -17.29 23.39
CA SER A 49 42.31 -16.49 23.00
C SER A 49 42.73 -15.57 21.87
N MET A 50 41.97 -15.58 20.79
CA MET A 50 42.12 -14.69 19.65
C MET A 50 41.03 -13.61 19.73
N GLU A 51 41.35 -12.42 19.24
CA GLU A 51 40.38 -11.35 19.10
C GLU A 51 39.48 -11.64 17.91
N LEU A 52 38.17 -11.58 18.13
CA LEU A 52 37.19 -11.83 17.08
C LEU A 52 37.09 -10.60 16.16
N PRO A 53 37.30 -10.72 14.84
CA PRO A 53 37.11 -9.61 13.91
C PRO A 53 35.64 -9.17 13.85
N ASP A 54 35.43 -7.91 13.46
CA ASP A 54 34.11 -7.36 13.21
C ASP A 54 33.69 -7.64 11.76
N VAL A 55 32.60 -8.39 11.62
CA VAL A 55 31.97 -8.70 10.34
C VAL A 55 30.61 -8.02 10.18
N THR A 56 30.22 -7.16 11.12
CA THR A 56 28.99 -6.37 11.01
C THR A 56 29.07 -5.44 9.79
N ASP A 57 27.94 -5.24 9.09
CA ASP A 57 27.82 -4.45 7.85
C ASP A 57 28.56 -5.00 6.61
N LYS A 58 29.32 -6.09 6.76
CA LYS A 58 29.99 -6.75 5.63
C LYS A 58 29.04 -7.68 4.86
N PRO A 59 29.27 -7.87 3.55
CA PRO A 59 28.63 -8.95 2.79
C PRO A 59 28.88 -10.30 3.45
N VAL A 60 27.90 -11.20 3.43
CA VAL A 60 27.99 -12.52 4.06
C VAL A 60 29.19 -13.33 3.57
N ASP A 61 29.49 -13.28 2.26
CA ASP A 61 30.63 -14.00 1.68
C ASP A 61 31.99 -13.46 2.17
N GLU A 62 32.12 -12.13 2.28
CA GLU A 62 33.31 -11.48 2.82
C GLU A 62 33.46 -11.78 4.32
N GLY A 63 32.36 -11.70 5.08
CA GLY A 63 32.36 -11.98 6.52
C GLY A 63 32.72 -13.43 6.85
N ILE A 64 32.22 -14.39 6.06
CA ILE A 64 32.60 -15.80 6.20
C ILE A 64 34.10 -15.97 5.95
N THR A 65 34.62 -15.37 4.89
CA THR A 65 36.06 -15.44 4.55
C THR A 65 36.92 -14.88 5.68
N ILE A 66 36.56 -13.71 6.23
CA ILE A 66 37.28 -13.07 7.34
C ILE A 66 37.27 -13.94 8.60
N LEU A 67 36.14 -14.59 8.90
CA LEU A 67 36.03 -15.46 10.07
C LEU A 67 36.84 -16.75 9.90
N GLU A 68 36.81 -17.36 8.72
CA GLU A 68 37.59 -18.56 8.40
C GLU A 68 39.10 -18.28 8.40
N GLU A 69 39.53 -17.16 7.79
CA GLU A 69 40.93 -16.70 7.85
C GLU A 69 41.39 -16.37 9.27
N GLY A 70 40.46 -15.90 10.12
CA GLY A 70 40.68 -15.67 11.55
C GLY A 70 40.70 -16.94 12.41
N GLY A 71 40.49 -18.13 11.84
CA GLY A 71 40.47 -19.40 12.57
C GLY A 71 39.17 -19.65 13.36
N PHE A 72 38.07 -19.01 12.96
CA PHE A 72 36.73 -19.18 13.54
C PHE A 72 35.81 -19.98 12.62
N GLU A 73 34.75 -20.55 13.20
CA GLU A 73 33.75 -21.32 12.45
C GLU A 73 32.48 -20.47 12.25
N PRO A 74 32.28 -19.81 11.09
CA PRO A 74 31.06 -19.04 10.86
C PRO A 74 29.84 -19.95 10.71
N VAL A 75 28.73 -19.57 11.34
CA VAL A 75 27.45 -20.26 11.24
C VAL A 75 26.35 -19.23 11.01
N ILE A 76 25.66 -19.31 9.87
CA ILE A 76 24.47 -18.51 9.63
C ILE A 76 23.36 -19.05 10.54
N GLN A 77 23.01 -18.27 11.57
CA GLN A 77 22.01 -18.67 12.54
C GLN A 77 20.59 -18.37 12.04
N ASP A 78 20.39 -17.19 11.45
CA ASP A 78 19.09 -16.74 10.98
C ASP A 78 19.22 -15.67 9.88
N SER A 79 18.11 -15.38 9.21
CA SER A 79 17.98 -14.35 8.19
C SER A 79 16.72 -13.52 8.48
N VAL A 80 16.90 -12.22 8.75
CA VAL A 80 15.82 -11.34 9.22
C VAL A 80 15.66 -10.11 8.33
N TYR A 81 14.44 -9.60 8.27
CA TYR A 81 14.17 -8.33 7.59
C TYR A 81 14.75 -7.18 8.39
N ASP A 82 15.47 -6.30 7.71
CA ASP A 82 16.09 -5.12 8.29
C ASP A 82 16.02 -3.95 7.31
N GLU A 83 15.65 -2.77 7.80
CA GLU A 83 15.48 -1.57 6.98
C GLU A 83 16.76 -0.73 6.84
N GLN A 84 17.79 -1.02 7.65
CA GLN A 84 19.04 -0.30 7.66
C GLN A 84 20.10 -0.99 6.80
N PHE A 85 20.16 -2.33 6.85
CA PHE A 85 21.15 -3.13 6.15
C PHE A 85 20.60 -3.69 4.84
N ALA A 86 21.33 -3.45 3.75
CA ALA A 86 21.03 -4.04 2.44
C ALA A 86 21.00 -5.59 2.50
N PRO A 87 20.21 -6.25 1.63
CA PRO A 87 20.12 -7.70 1.59
C PRO A 87 21.51 -8.33 1.37
N GLY A 88 21.79 -9.41 2.11
CA GLY A 88 23.06 -10.14 2.09
C GLY A 88 24.13 -9.60 3.04
N LYS A 89 23.86 -8.53 3.80
CA LYS A 89 24.78 -8.02 4.83
C LYS A 89 24.59 -8.69 6.18
N ILE A 90 25.66 -8.78 6.97
CA ILE A 90 25.60 -9.28 8.35
C ILE A 90 25.10 -8.15 9.26
N ILE A 91 23.96 -8.38 9.91
CA ILE A 91 23.33 -7.44 10.86
C ILE A 91 23.95 -7.58 12.23
N GLN A 92 24.19 -8.82 12.65
CA GLN A 92 24.62 -9.13 13.99
C GLN A 92 25.52 -10.35 13.99
N GLN A 93 26.53 -10.31 14.85
CA GLN A 93 27.37 -11.44 15.18
C GLN A 93 27.31 -11.77 16.67
N ASN A 94 27.51 -13.05 16.99
CA ASN A 94 27.63 -13.54 18.35
C ASN A 94 28.67 -14.67 18.40
N PRO A 95 29.79 -14.55 19.15
CA PRO A 95 30.13 -13.48 20.11
C PRO A 95 30.32 -12.08 19.51
N LEU A 96 30.25 -11.06 20.36
CA LEU A 96 30.41 -9.66 19.95
C LEU A 96 31.79 -9.42 19.31
N PRO A 97 31.91 -8.46 18.38
CA PRO A 97 33.19 -8.12 17.77
C PRO A 97 34.21 -7.68 18.83
N TYR A 98 35.50 -7.91 18.53
CA TYR A 98 36.64 -7.63 19.40
C TYR A 98 36.65 -8.42 20.72
N SER A 99 35.78 -9.42 20.86
CA SER A 99 35.78 -10.30 22.03
C SER A 99 36.89 -11.34 21.95
N MET A 100 37.47 -11.68 23.11
CA MET A 100 38.51 -12.69 23.22
C MET A 100 37.87 -14.08 23.30
N VAL A 101 38.02 -14.85 22.23
CA VAL A 101 37.42 -16.19 22.08
C VAL A 101 38.47 -17.23 21.74
N LYS A 102 38.20 -18.50 22.02
CA LYS A 102 39.12 -19.58 21.65
C LYS A 102 39.11 -19.81 20.14
N GLU A 103 40.23 -20.28 19.60
CA GLU A 103 40.32 -20.79 18.23
C GLU A 103 39.24 -21.86 17.95
N GLY A 104 38.72 -21.89 16.72
CA GLY A 104 37.65 -22.81 16.32
C GLY A 104 36.31 -22.52 17.00
N ARG A 105 36.15 -21.35 17.62
CA ARG A 105 34.86 -20.96 18.20
C ARG A 105 33.86 -20.73 17.06
N ARG A 106 32.67 -21.31 17.22
CA ARG A 106 31.52 -21.00 16.37
C ARG A 106 31.05 -19.57 16.57
N VAL A 107 30.95 -18.83 15.47
CA VAL A 107 30.49 -17.44 15.42
C VAL A 107 29.17 -17.44 14.67
N TYR A 108 28.10 -17.15 15.38
CA TYR A 108 26.77 -17.08 14.82
C TYR A 108 26.56 -15.72 14.18
N ILE A 109 26.14 -15.70 12.93
CA ILE A 109 25.83 -14.48 12.18
C ILE A 109 24.36 -14.46 11.78
N ILE A 110 23.75 -13.29 11.85
CA ILE A 110 22.40 -13.01 11.37
C ILE A 110 22.51 -12.13 10.13
N VAL A 111 21.86 -12.53 9.05
CA VAL A 111 21.97 -11.87 7.75
C VAL A 111 20.69 -11.08 7.44
N SER A 112 20.84 -9.91 6.84
CA SER A 112 19.72 -9.12 6.33
C SER A 112 19.20 -9.74 5.04
N ILE A 113 17.89 -9.92 4.96
CA ILE A 113 17.18 -10.21 3.70
C ILE A 113 16.56 -8.96 3.08
N GLY A 114 16.94 -7.77 3.58
CA GLY A 114 16.46 -6.47 3.13
C GLY A 114 15.19 -6.03 3.83
N GLU A 115 14.54 -5.01 3.27
CA GLU A 115 13.30 -4.46 3.80
C GLU A 115 12.15 -5.47 3.74
N LYS A 116 11.26 -5.42 4.72
CA LYS A 116 10.05 -6.24 4.70
C LYS A 116 9.16 -5.79 3.52
N PRO A 117 8.75 -6.70 2.62
CA PRO A 117 7.89 -6.34 1.50
C PRO A 117 6.54 -5.82 2.02
N ARG A 118 6.02 -4.81 1.34
CA ARG A 118 4.71 -4.22 1.60
C ARG A 118 3.83 -4.48 0.40
N TYR A 119 2.54 -4.64 0.65
CA TYR A 119 1.58 -4.94 -0.41
C TYR A 119 0.46 -3.91 -0.44
N MET A 120 0.03 -3.57 -1.64
CA MET A 120 -1.05 -2.64 -1.88
C MET A 120 -2.36 -3.19 -1.30
N PRO A 121 -3.04 -2.48 -0.37
CA PRO A 121 -4.31 -2.93 0.17
C PRO A 121 -5.44 -2.82 -0.86
N GLN A 122 -6.49 -3.60 -0.66
CA GLN A 122 -7.75 -3.46 -1.41
C GLN A 122 -8.52 -2.25 -0.88
N LEU A 123 -8.70 -1.24 -1.73
CA LEU A 123 -9.40 0.01 -1.38
C LEU A 123 -10.79 0.12 -2.01
N ILE A 124 -11.06 -0.62 -3.10
CA ILE A 124 -12.35 -0.56 -3.80
C ILE A 124 -13.48 -0.94 -2.83
N GLY A 125 -14.55 -0.14 -2.84
CA GLY A 125 -15.72 -0.28 -1.97
C GLY A 125 -15.60 0.40 -0.60
N LEU A 126 -14.43 0.89 -0.23
CA LEU A 126 -14.23 1.66 1.01
C LEU A 126 -14.60 3.13 0.82
N THR A 127 -14.81 3.83 1.94
CA THR A 127 -14.88 5.30 1.94
C THR A 127 -13.48 5.89 1.73
N PRO A 128 -13.37 7.14 1.23
CA PRO A 128 -12.06 7.80 1.08
C PRO A 128 -11.26 7.88 2.38
N GLN A 129 -11.96 8.05 3.52
CA GLN A 129 -11.35 8.12 4.84
C GLN A 129 -10.81 6.77 5.30
N ASP A 130 -11.58 5.70 5.12
CA ASP A 130 -11.13 4.33 5.44
C ASP A 130 -9.99 3.89 4.52
N ALA A 131 -10.04 4.29 3.25
CA ALA A 131 -8.98 4.03 2.29
C ALA A 131 -7.67 4.73 2.70
N GLU A 132 -7.73 5.99 3.14
CA GLU A 132 -6.58 6.71 3.66
C GLU A 132 -5.97 6.01 4.90
N PHE A 133 -6.82 5.54 5.82
CA PHE A 133 -6.36 4.80 7.00
C PHE A 133 -5.65 3.49 6.62
N ARG A 134 -6.26 2.69 5.73
CA ARG A 134 -5.66 1.45 5.19
C ARG A 134 -4.32 1.70 4.51
N LEU A 135 -4.19 2.79 3.76
CA LEU A 135 -2.93 3.17 3.13
C LEU A 135 -1.85 3.50 4.18
N LYS A 136 -2.21 4.27 5.21
CA LYS A 136 -1.27 4.62 6.30
C LYS A 136 -0.78 3.40 7.08
N GLU A 137 -1.63 2.40 7.33
CA GLU A 137 -1.23 1.15 7.98
C GLU A 137 -0.13 0.41 7.20
N GLN A 138 -0.16 0.49 5.87
CA GLN A 138 0.87 -0.10 5.00
C GLN A 138 2.09 0.82 4.80
N GLY A 139 2.07 2.05 5.35
CA GLY A 139 3.12 3.05 5.14
C GLY A 139 3.06 3.69 3.74
N LEU A 140 1.88 3.70 3.13
CA LEU A 140 1.60 4.35 1.84
C LEU A 140 0.94 5.71 2.06
N THR A 141 1.03 6.57 1.04
CA THR A 141 0.49 7.93 1.12
C THR A 141 -0.58 8.16 0.05
N LEU A 142 -1.74 8.66 0.45
CA LEU A 142 -2.77 9.12 -0.47
C LEU A 142 -2.31 10.41 -1.17
N ASN A 143 -2.32 10.43 -2.49
CA ASN A 143 -1.83 11.57 -3.28
C ASN A 143 -2.97 12.39 -3.90
N GLN A 144 -3.77 11.79 -4.78
CA GLN A 144 -4.89 12.48 -5.43
C GLN A 144 -6.18 11.66 -5.35
N VAL A 145 -7.30 12.37 -5.23
CA VAL A 145 -8.65 11.81 -5.22
C VAL A 145 -9.38 12.32 -6.45
N PHE A 146 -9.71 11.41 -7.37
CA PHE A 146 -10.51 11.68 -8.55
C PHE A 146 -11.97 11.34 -8.29
N TYR A 147 -12.87 11.87 -9.12
CA TYR A 147 -14.30 11.65 -9.00
C TYR A 147 -14.89 11.30 -10.36
N GLU A 148 -15.61 10.18 -10.42
CA GLU A 148 -16.22 9.67 -11.66
C GLU A 148 -17.62 9.11 -11.36
N PHE A 149 -18.51 9.15 -12.35
CA PHE A 149 -19.80 8.49 -12.25
C PHE A 149 -19.64 6.98 -12.39
N SER A 150 -20.47 6.23 -11.68
CA SER A 150 -20.48 4.78 -11.74
C SER A 150 -21.89 4.23 -11.59
N ASP A 151 -22.26 3.33 -12.49
CA ASP A 151 -23.56 2.65 -12.45
C ASP A 151 -23.60 1.52 -11.41
N PHE A 152 -22.42 1.01 -11.02
CA PHE A 152 -22.29 -0.14 -10.14
C PHE A 152 -22.03 0.24 -8.68
N TYR A 153 -21.42 1.40 -8.44
CA TYR A 153 -20.99 1.81 -7.11
C TYR A 153 -21.80 3.01 -6.58
N PRO A 154 -22.27 2.96 -5.32
CA PRO A 154 -22.98 4.09 -4.72
C PRO A 154 -22.07 5.31 -4.61
N ARG A 155 -22.67 6.50 -4.45
CA ARG A 155 -21.89 7.73 -4.24
C ARG A 155 -21.03 7.62 -2.99
N GLY A 156 -19.78 8.07 -3.10
CA GLY A 156 -18.87 8.24 -1.95
C GLY A 156 -18.02 7.01 -1.60
N VAL A 157 -18.03 5.96 -2.43
CA VAL A 157 -17.09 4.84 -2.28
C VAL A 157 -16.00 4.88 -3.37
N VAL A 158 -14.83 4.34 -3.04
CA VAL A 158 -13.73 4.18 -3.99
C VAL A 158 -14.10 3.13 -5.03
N ILE A 159 -13.98 3.48 -6.30
CA ILE A 159 -14.26 2.61 -7.45
C ILE A 159 -13.00 2.13 -8.14
N ASN A 160 -11.90 2.88 -8.00
CA ASN A 160 -10.64 2.56 -8.63
C ASN A 160 -9.47 3.01 -7.74
N GLN A 161 -8.34 2.30 -7.86
CA GLN A 161 -7.06 2.58 -7.22
C GLN A 161 -5.96 2.50 -8.28
N SER A 162 -4.99 3.40 -8.24
CA SER A 162 -3.94 3.48 -9.27
C SER A 162 -3.03 2.24 -9.34
N LEU A 163 -2.88 1.55 -8.22
CA LEU A 163 -2.10 0.32 -8.09
C LEU A 163 -3.04 -0.83 -7.74
N PRO A 164 -3.04 -1.97 -8.46
CA PRO A 164 -3.84 -3.13 -8.11
C PRO A 164 -3.55 -3.65 -6.69
N ALA A 165 -4.58 -4.23 -6.07
CA ALA A 165 -4.41 -4.84 -4.76
C ALA A 165 -3.44 -6.04 -4.82
N ALA A 166 -2.74 -6.27 -3.70
CA ALA A 166 -1.69 -7.28 -3.54
C ALA A 166 -0.42 -7.06 -4.39
N GLU A 167 -0.32 -5.97 -5.14
CA GLU A 167 0.94 -5.57 -5.78
C GLU A 167 1.98 -5.19 -4.71
N GLU A 168 3.24 -5.54 -4.93
CA GLU A 168 4.35 -5.12 -4.06
C GLU A 168 4.61 -3.63 -4.23
N VAL A 169 4.74 -2.93 -3.10
CA VAL A 169 4.81 -1.46 -3.06
C VAL A 169 5.94 -0.98 -2.17
N GLU A 170 6.51 0.16 -2.53
CA GLU A 170 7.58 0.80 -1.78
C GLU A 170 7.03 1.63 -0.62
N ARG A 171 7.89 1.89 0.37
CA ARG A 171 7.58 2.79 1.47
C ARG A 171 7.28 4.20 0.94
N ASN A 172 6.25 4.83 1.49
CA ASN A 172 5.77 6.16 1.09
C ASN A 172 5.33 6.26 -0.38
N GLN A 173 5.08 5.13 -1.05
CA GLN A 173 4.56 5.16 -2.41
C GLN A 173 3.21 5.89 -2.44
N LYS A 174 3.07 6.73 -3.46
CA LYS A 174 1.90 7.59 -3.66
C LYS A 174 0.82 6.82 -4.40
N VAL A 175 -0.38 6.80 -3.84
CA VAL A 175 -1.55 6.12 -4.42
C VAL A 175 -2.62 7.15 -4.75
N ASN A 176 -3.18 7.05 -5.95
CA ASN A 176 -4.37 7.80 -6.33
C ASN A 176 -5.61 6.90 -6.23
N ILE A 177 -6.73 7.48 -5.83
CA ILE A 177 -8.02 6.79 -5.77
C ILE A 177 -9.05 7.54 -6.59
N THR A 178 -10.02 6.82 -7.15
CA THR A 178 -11.20 7.41 -7.80
C THR A 178 -12.43 7.07 -6.97
N VAL A 179 -13.26 8.06 -6.69
CA VAL A 179 -14.47 7.96 -5.86
C VAL A 179 -15.71 8.11 -6.72
N SER A 180 -16.71 7.29 -6.48
CA SER A 180 -17.99 7.34 -7.19
C SER A 180 -18.77 8.61 -6.85
N LEU A 181 -19.24 9.31 -7.89
CA LEU A 181 -20.27 10.36 -7.80
C LEU A 181 -21.70 9.78 -7.78
N GLY A 182 -21.84 8.46 -7.90
CA GLY A 182 -23.09 7.73 -8.11
C GLY A 182 -23.40 7.55 -9.60
N GLN A 183 -24.63 7.14 -9.91
CA GLN A 183 -25.10 6.98 -11.29
C GLN A 183 -25.03 8.31 -12.02
N ALA A 184 -24.65 8.27 -13.30
CA ALA A 184 -24.70 9.45 -14.15
C ALA A 184 -26.16 9.94 -14.25
N PRO A 185 -26.42 11.26 -14.23
CA PRO A 185 -27.76 11.76 -14.48
C PRO A 185 -28.24 11.28 -15.85
N THR A 186 -29.44 10.72 -15.92
CA THR A 186 -30.04 10.26 -17.17
C THR A 186 -30.21 11.46 -18.10
N SER A 187 -29.33 11.59 -19.08
CA SER A 187 -29.48 12.59 -20.14
C SER A 187 -30.61 12.14 -21.07
N GLN A 188 -31.83 12.62 -20.84
CA GLN A 188 -32.85 12.55 -21.88
C GLN A 188 -32.49 13.52 -23.01
N GLU A 189 -32.76 13.10 -24.25
CA GLU A 189 -32.56 13.92 -25.43
C GLU A 189 -33.78 14.80 -25.68
N ILE A 190 -33.53 15.99 -26.22
CA ILE A 190 -34.59 16.90 -26.64
C ILE A 190 -35.27 16.32 -27.89
N PRO A 191 -36.59 16.09 -27.87
CA PRO A 191 -37.32 15.58 -29.01
C PRO A 191 -37.39 16.62 -30.12
N ASN A 192 -37.66 16.16 -31.34
CA ASN A 192 -38.01 17.07 -32.43
C ASN A 192 -39.43 17.59 -32.23
N LEU A 193 -39.56 18.88 -31.93
CA LEU A 193 -40.81 19.59 -31.72
C LEU A 193 -41.33 20.25 -33.00
N VAL A 194 -40.48 20.37 -34.04
CA VAL A 194 -40.86 20.99 -35.31
C VAL A 194 -41.99 20.19 -35.97
N GLY A 195 -43.05 20.89 -36.37
CA GLY A 195 -44.26 20.29 -36.95
C GLY A 195 -45.28 19.80 -35.93
N LYS A 196 -44.98 19.83 -34.62
CA LYS A 196 -45.96 19.52 -33.56
C LYS A 196 -46.74 20.76 -33.16
N SER A 197 -47.91 20.54 -32.54
CA SER A 197 -48.66 21.61 -31.87
C SER A 197 -47.93 22.12 -30.64
N LEU A 198 -48.07 23.40 -30.32
CA LEU A 198 -47.55 24.01 -29.09
C LEU A 198 -47.93 23.20 -27.83
N GLU A 199 -49.19 22.83 -27.66
CA GLU A 199 -49.66 22.07 -26.49
C GLU A 199 -48.94 20.71 -26.32
N THR A 200 -48.78 19.96 -27.41
CA THR A 200 -48.05 18.68 -27.39
C THR A 200 -46.58 18.88 -27.05
N ALA A 201 -45.96 19.93 -27.58
CA ALA A 201 -44.57 20.25 -27.31
C ALA A 201 -44.33 20.69 -25.87
N GLU A 202 -45.23 21.47 -25.29
CA GLU A 202 -45.19 21.86 -23.87
C GLU A 202 -45.23 20.63 -22.96
N LYS A 203 -46.15 19.69 -23.22
CA LYS A 203 -46.24 18.43 -22.44
C LYS A 203 -44.99 17.57 -22.58
N GLU A 204 -44.42 17.47 -23.78
CA GLU A 204 -43.17 16.74 -24.00
C GLU A 204 -42.00 17.38 -23.26
N LEU A 205 -41.87 18.71 -23.30
CA LEU A 205 -40.82 19.44 -22.59
C LEU A 205 -40.98 19.39 -21.07
N GLU A 206 -42.21 19.46 -20.56
CA GLU A 206 -42.52 19.29 -19.14
C GLU A 206 -42.13 17.90 -18.64
N SER A 207 -42.38 16.85 -19.43
CA SER A 207 -41.97 15.49 -19.10
C SER A 207 -40.45 15.29 -18.99
N LEU A 208 -39.69 16.18 -19.63
CA LEU A 208 -38.22 16.21 -19.63
C LEU A 208 -37.65 17.17 -18.57
N GLY A 209 -38.52 17.90 -17.85
CA GLY A 209 -38.11 18.92 -16.88
C GLY A 209 -37.46 20.16 -17.51
N VAL A 210 -37.67 20.39 -18.82
CA VAL A 210 -37.12 21.55 -19.54
C VAL A 210 -38.20 22.62 -19.68
N PRO A 211 -38.01 23.84 -19.14
CA PRO A 211 -39.01 24.90 -19.28
C PRO A 211 -39.02 25.49 -20.69
N VAL A 212 -40.21 25.92 -21.13
CA VAL A 212 -40.38 26.67 -22.37
C VAL A 212 -39.91 28.11 -22.16
N GLY A 213 -39.07 28.59 -23.06
CA GLY A 213 -38.53 29.95 -23.04
C GLY A 213 -39.46 30.96 -23.71
N ARG A 214 -38.90 31.76 -24.61
CA ARG A 214 -39.66 32.75 -25.38
C ARG A 214 -40.40 32.10 -26.55
N ILE A 215 -41.68 32.40 -26.67
CA ILE A 215 -42.51 32.00 -27.79
C ILE A 215 -42.65 33.18 -28.75
N ARG A 216 -42.23 33.01 -30.00
CA ARG A 216 -42.42 33.99 -31.09
C ARG A 216 -43.46 33.45 -32.07
N TYR A 217 -44.34 34.32 -32.56
CA TYR A 217 -45.31 33.94 -33.58
C TYR A 217 -44.84 34.42 -34.95
N SER A 218 -44.99 33.59 -35.98
CA SER A 218 -44.67 33.92 -37.37
C SER A 218 -45.93 33.74 -38.22
N TYR A 219 -46.27 34.80 -38.97
CA TYR A 219 -47.46 34.79 -39.82
C TYR A 219 -47.30 33.78 -40.97
N ARG A 220 -48.14 32.76 -40.99
CA ARG A 220 -48.14 31.65 -41.95
C ARG A 220 -49.58 31.22 -42.25
N PRO A 221 -50.32 31.95 -43.10
CA PRO A 221 -51.75 31.70 -43.37
C PRO A 221 -52.04 30.37 -44.07
N LYS A 222 -51.02 29.70 -44.61
CA LYS A 222 -51.13 28.38 -45.26
C LYS A 222 -50.88 27.21 -44.31
N LEU A 223 -50.46 27.47 -43.07
CA LEU A 223 -50.16 26.44 -42.07
C LEU A 223 -51.22 26.44 -40.97
N VAL A 224 -51.39 25.29 -40.31
CA VAL A 224 -52.27 25.18 -39.15
C VAL A 224 -51.74 26.10 -38.04
N PRO A 225 -52.55 27.00 -37.46
CA PRO A 225 -52.14 27.85 -36.35
C PRO A 225 -51.68 27.02 -35.15
N GLY A 226 -50.66 27.49 -34.41
CA GLY A 226 -50.15 26.77 -33.25
C GLY A 226 -49.13 25.67 -33.58
N THR A 227 -48.65 25.58 -34.82
CA THR A 227 -47.62 24.60 -35.23
C THR A 227 -46.22 25.17 -35.03
N ILE A 228 -45.31 24.40 -34.43
CA ILE A 228 -43.92 24.83 -34.23
C ILE A 228 -43.16 24.78 -35.55
N LEU A 229 -42.56 25.91 -35.91
CA LEU A 229 -41.71 26.07 -37.10
C LEU A 229 -40.24 25.89 -36.76
N HIS A 230 -39.84 26.28 -35.56
CA HIS A 230 -38.45 26.26 -35.13
C HIS A 230 -38.33 26.12 -33.61
N GLN A 231 -37.28 25.43 -33.19
CA GLN A 231 -36.84 25.30 -31.80
C GLN A 231 -35.38 25.76 -31.68
N SER A 232 -35.04 26.49 -30.62
CA SER A 232 -33.69 27.06 -30.45
C SER A 232 -32.60 26.02 -30.26
N VAL A 233 -32.92 24.87 -29.66
CA VAL A 233 -32.00 23.77 -29.44
C VAL A 233 -32.37 22.63 -30.38
N ALA A 234 -31.43 22.19 -31.22
CA ALA A 234 -31.68 21.10 -32.16
C ALA A 234 -32.07 19.79 -31.45
N ALA A 235 -32.90 18.98 -32.11
CA ALA A 235 -33.28 17.65 -31.64
C ALA A 235 -32.04 16.76 -31.41
N GLY A 236 -32.09 15.90 -30.40
CA GLY A 236 -30.98 15.01 -30.02
C GLY A 236 -29.93 15.64 -29.10
N LYS A 237 -30.09 16.91 -28.71
CA LYS A 237 -29.24 17.55 -27.70
C LYS A 237 -29.68 17.16 -26.28
N SER A 238 -28.74 17.13 -25.34
CA SER A 238 -28.99 16.74 -23.94
C SER A 238 -29.89 17.75 -23.23
N ALA A 239 -31.02 17.29 -22.70
CA ALA A 239 -31.97 18.09 -21.93
C ALA A 239 -31.36 18.58 -20.60
N VAL A 240 -30.45 17.82 -19.98
CA VAL A 240 -29.82 18.14 -18.69
C VAL A 240 -28.96 19.42 -18.75
N GLN A 241 -28.44 19.76 -19.93
CA GLN A 241 -27.63 20.96 -20.14
C GLN A 241 -28.45 22.15 -20.68
N THR A 242 -29.77 22.00 -20.82
CA THR A 242 -30.62 22.98 -21.48
C THR A 242 -31.50 23.69 -20.45
N ASN A 243 -31.24 24.98 -20.25
CA ASN A 243 -32.00 25.79 -19.30
C ASN A 243 -33.42 26.11 -19.78
N SER A 244 -33.61 26.34 -21.08
CA SER A 244 -34.92 26.63 -21.68
C SER A 244 -34.87 26.52 -23.20
N ILE A 245 -36.01 26.26 -23.85
CA ILE A 245 -36.12 26.19 -25.31
C ILE A 245 -37.05 27.29 -25.83
N ASP A 246 -36.53 28.17 -26.68
CA ASP A 246 -37.32 29.19 -27.37
C ASP A 246 -38.00 28.55 -28.59
N LEU A 247 -39.27 28.86 -28.82
CA LEU A 247 -40.10 28.28 -29.88
C LEU A 247 -40.62 29.35 -30.83
N ILE A 248 -40.64 29.04 -32.14
CA ILE A 248 -41.34 29.86 -33.14
C ILE A 248 -42.57 29.09 -33.60
N VAL A 249 -43.75 29.71 -33.51
CA VAL A 249 -45.05 29.09 -33.76
C VAL A 249 -45.76 29.79 -34.91
N SER A 250 -46.48 29.05 -35.76
CA SER A 250 -47.32 29.62 -36.82
C SER A 250 -48.54 30.33 -36.26
N THR A 251 -48.87 31.49 -36.83
CA THR A 251 -50.14 32.18 -36.60
C THR A 251 -50.80 32.52 -37.95
N ASP A 252 -52.12 32.48 -38.00
CA ASP A 252 -52.95 32.98 -39.10
C ASP A 252 -53.39 34.43 -38.90
N GLU A 253 -52.99 35.06 -37.80
CA GLU A 253 -53.20 36.48 -37.55
C GLU A 253 -52.09 37.32 -38.21
N PRO A 254 -52.43 38.23 -39.14
CA PRO A 254 -51.44 39.10 -39.75
C PRO A 254 -50.85 40.05 -38.70
N PRO A 255 -49.57 40.42 -38.81
CA PRO A 255 -48.96 41.35 -37.88
C PRO A 255 -49.71 42.70 -37.87
N PRO A 256 -49.76 43.38 -36.72
CA PRO A 256 -50.34 44.72 -36.59
C PRO A 256 -49.75 45.67 -37.65
N GLU A 257 -50.55 46.61 -38.16
CA GLU A 257 -50.15 47.44 -39.32
C GLU A 257 -48.84 48.21 -39.10
N GLU A 258 -48.52 48.54 -37.85
CA GLU A 258 -47.30 49.25 -37.42
C GLU A 258 -46.00 48.48 -37.68
N ASN A 259 -46.04 47.13 -37.74
CA ASN A 259 -44.86 46.28 -37.97
C ASN A 259 -44.80 45.70 -39.41
N ARG A 260 -45.67 46.16 -40.31
CA ARG A 260 -45.72 45.65 -41.69
C ARG A 260 -44.56 46.14 -42.56
N GLU A 261 -43.97 47.29 -42.24
CA GLU A 261 -42.84 47.84 -43.00
C GLU A 261 -41.53 47.08 -42.70
N ASP A 262 -41.24 46.78 -41.42
CA ASP A 262 -40.05 46.03 -41.01
C ASP A 262 -40.06 44.57 -41.51
N SER A 263 -41.23 43.93 -41.52
CA SER A 263 -41.39 42.54 -41.98
C SER A 263 -41.39 42.39 -43.51
N LEU A 264 -41.66 43.45 -44.28
CA LEU A 264 -41.49 43.45 -45.73
C LEU A 264 -40.01 43.59 -46.13
N MET A 265 -39.19 44.29 -45.34
CA MET A 265 -37.75 44.42 -45.60
C MET A 265 -36.98 43.13 -45.27
N GLU A 266 -37.27 42.47 -44.14
CA GLU A 266 -36.58 41.24 -43.73
C GLU A 266 -36.87 40.02 -44.65
N ASN A 267 -38.03 40.01 -45.31
CA ASN A 267 -38.36 38.99 -46.32
C ASN A 267 -37.69 39.26 -47.69
N MET A 268 -37.42 40.53 -48.04
CA MET A 268 -36.68 40.87 -49.27
C MET A 268 -35.16 40.65 -49.14
N GLU A 269 -34.64 40.67 -47.91
CA GLU A 269 -33.22 40.42 -47.62
C GLU A 269 -32.90 38.92 -47.65
N ASN A 270 -33.85 38.05 -47.24
CA ASN A 270 -33.70 36.59 -47.30
C ASN A 270 -33.97 35.95 -48.68
N GLU A 271 -34.54 36.69 -49.65
CA GLU A 271 -34.72 36.20 -51.04
C GLU A 271 -33.52 36.50 -51.96
N ASN A 272 -32.52 37.27 -51.51
CA ASN A 272 -31.39 37.72 -52.33
C ASN A 272 -30.03 37.11 -51.94
N GLU A 273 -29.96 36.11 -51.07
CA GLU A 273 -28.74 35.31 -50.90
C GLU A 273 -28.62 34.27 -52.03
N PRO A 274 -27.61 34.35 -52.92
CA PRO A 274 -27.35 33.29 -53.89
C PRO A 274 -26.76 32.05 -53.19
N GLU A 275 -27.18 30.87 -53.64
CA GLU A 275 -26.67 29.54 -53.24
C GLU A 275 -25.14 29.40 -53.28
#